data_AF-A0A1I7KKS7-F1
#
_entry.id   AF-A0A1I7KKS7-F1
#
_cell.length_a   1.000
_cell.length_b   1.000
_cell.length_c   1.000
_cell.angle_alpha   90.00
_cell.angle_beta   90.00
_cell.angle_gamma   90.00
#
_symmetry.space_group_name_H-M   'P 1'
#
loop_
_entity.id
_entity.type
_entity.pdbx_description
1 polymer ?
#
loop_
_entity_poly.entity_id
_entity_poly.type
_entity_poly.pdbx_seq_one_letter_code
_entity_poly.pdbx_strand_id
1 'polypeptide(L)'
;MTQQTQAAAKTKSISVIIDAHCHNEYADGPGHATFLLTQELLNTMQHLHALCQEHQLSEVRILRDIDWHNKEALRIQEEELVVTPGGAIWFTAYAREVDSNVETEMTAISALAEIFGETADGDTYSLATDEDDNDESDEPEDD
;
A
#
# COMPACT_ATOMS: atom_id res chain seq x y z
N MET A 1 46.92 7.60 -0.14
CA MET A 1 45.67 6.83 0.01
C MET A 1 44.52 7.80 -0.20
N THR A 2 43.97 7.84 -1.41
CA THR A 2 42.86 8.72 -1.77
C THR A 2 41.57 7.96 -1.49
N GLN A 3 40.82 8.35 -0.46
CA GLN A 3 39.47 7.86 -0.23
C GLN A 3 38.56 8.54 -1.26
N GLN A 4 38.06 7.75 -2.23
CA GLN A 4 36.90 8.15 -3.02
C GLN A 4 35.67 7.98 -2.15
N THR A 5 35.09 9.09 -1.71
CA THR A 5 33.72 9.10 -1.20
C THR A 5 32.81 8.88 -2.40
N GLN A 6 32.38 7.64 -2.60
CA GLN A 6 31.39 7.29 -3.60
C GLN A 6 30.07 7.94 -3.16
N ALA A 7 29.65 9.00 -3.85
CA ALA A 7 28.31 9.57 -3.64
C ALA A 7 27.31 8.45 -3.92
N ALA A 8 26.54 8.05 -2.92
CA ALA A 8 25.44 7.10 -3.10
C ALA A 8 24.50 7.69 -4.16
N ALA A 9 24.32 6.99 -5.27
CA ALA A 9 23.36 7.40 -6.27
C ALA A 9 21.98 7.49 -5.61
N LYS A 10 21.33 8.66 -5.68
CA LYS A 10 19.98 8.84 -5.15
C LYS A 10 19.06 7.88 -5.92
N THR A 11 18.53 6.88 -5.20
CA THR A 11 17.61 5.91 -5.79
C THR A 11 16.22 6.51 -5.77
N LYS A 12 15.50 6.45 -6.90
CA LYS A 12 14.15 7.00 -7.02
C LYS A 12 13.22 6.41 -5.96
N SER A 13 12.45 7.26 -5.32
CA SER A 13 11.43 6.86 -4.35
C SER A 13 10.21 7.77 -4.46
N ILE A 14 9.02 7.19 -4.35
CA ILE A 14 7.76 7.96 -4.31
C ILE A 14 6.95 7.55 -3.08
N SER A 15 6.17 8.48 -2.54
CA SER A 15 5.23 8.18 -1.45
C SER A 15 3.91 7.72 -2.05
N VAL A 16 3.39 6.57 -1.64
CA VAL A 16 2.07 6.08 -2.10
C VAL A 16 1.10 6.12 -0.93
N ILE A 17 0.00 6.85 -1.10
CA ILE A 17 -1.14 6.84 -0.17
C ILE A 17 -2.16 5.84 -0.73
N ILE A 18 -2.70 4.97 0.12
CA ILE A 18 -3.67 3.95 -0.25
C ILE A 18 -4.77 3.88 0.79
N ASP A 19 -6.02 3.68 0.36
CA ASP A 19 -7.15 3.51 1.27
C ASP A 19 -6.95 2.30 2.18
N ALA A 20 -7.54 2.39 3.36
CA ALA A 20 -7.49 1.34 4.35
C ALA A 20 -8.82 1.24 5.10
N HIS A 21 -9.04 0.07 5.70
CA HIS A 21 -10.25 -0.23 6.45
C HIS A 21 -9.99 -1.22 7.57
N CYS A 22 -10.95 -1.29 8.49
CA CYS A 22 -11.04 -2.32 9.51
C CYS A 22 -12.02 -3.41 9.04
N HIS A 23 -11.73 -4.68 9.34
CA HIS A 23 -12.70 -5.76 9.09
C HIS A 23 -13.94 -5.67 9.99
N ASN A 24 -13.86 -4.95 11.11
CA ASN A 24 -14.98 -4.70 11.98
C ASN A 24 -15.73 -3.43 11.52
N GLU A 25 -16.86 -3.62 10.84
CA GLU A 25 -17.71 -2.54 10.31
C GLU A 25 -18.27 -1.58 11.39
N TYR A 26 -18.23 -1.98 12.66
CA TYR A 26 -18.70 -1.18 13.80
C TYR A 26 -17.57 -0.42 14.51
N ALA A 27 -16.33 -0.52 14.01
CA ALA A 27 -15.17 0.05 14.66
C ALA A 27 -14.38 0.97 13.71
N ASP A 28 -13.81 2.02 14.27
CA ASP A 28 -12.99 2.97 13.52
C ASP A 28 -11.69 2.28 13.07
N GLY A 29 -11.44 2.27 11.75
CA GLY A 29 -10.20 1.79 11.14
C GLY A 29 -9.26 2.93 10.75
N PRO A 30 -8.04 2.61 10.29
CA PRO A 30 -7.26 3.57 9.53
C PRO A 30 -8.04 3.89 8.26
N GLY A 31 -8.22 5.17 7.92
CA GLY A 31 -8.84 5.55 6.64
C GLY A 31 -7.89 5.42 5.45
N HIS A 32 -6.57 5.46 5.71
CA HIS A 32 -5.54 5.26 4.70
C HIS A 32 -4.24 4.78 5.36
N ALA A 33 -3.29 4.37 4.52
CA ALA A 33 -1.92 4.11 4.88
C ALA A 33 -0.96 4.70 3.84
N THR A 34 0.27 4.99 4.25
CA THR A 34 1.31 5.54 3.38
C THR A 34 2.54 4.64 3.39
N PHE A 35 3.07 4.30 2.22
CA PHE A 35 4.33 3.58 2.08
C PHE A 35 5.26 4.21 1.05
N LEU A 36 6.57 4.04 1.26
CA LEU A 36 7.58 4.47 0.30
C LEU A 36 7.76 3.38 -0.77
N LEU A 37 7.38 3.69 -2.00
CA LEU A 37 7.62 2.82 -3.15
C LEU A 37 9.00 3.12 -3.75
N THR A 38 9.83 2.09 -3.76
CA THR A 38 11.18 2.11 -4.34
C THR A 38 11.34 0.95 -5.31
N GLN A 39 12.38 1.02 -6.16
CA GLN A 39 12.73 -0.11 -7.02
C GLN A 39 13.01 -1.39 -6.21
N GLU A 40 13.62 -1.27 -5.03
CA GLU A 40 13.89 -2.41 -4.14
C GLU A 40 12.59 -3.07 -3.65
N LEU A 41 11.59 -2.26 -3.27
CA LEU A 41 10.30 -2.78 -2.85
C LEU A 41 9.57 -3.46 -4.02
N LEU A 42 9.58 -2.88 -5.22
CA LEU A 42 9.03 -3.51 -6.42
C LEU A 42 9.70 -4.86 -6.71
N ASN A 43 11.03 -4.91 -6.65
CA ASN A 43 11.78 -6.16 -6.84
C ASN A 43 11.43 -7.20 -5.77
N THR A 44 11.23 -6.76 -4.52
CA THR A 44 10.77 -7.63 -3.43
C THR A 44 9.40 -8.21 -3.73
N MET A 45 8.42 -7.37 -4.10
CA MET A 45 7.08 -7.81 -4.46
C MET A 45 7.08 -8.80 -5.63
N GLN A 46 7.85 -8.52 -6.68
CA GLN A 46 8.03 -9.41 -7.83
C GLN A 46 8.66 -10.75 -7.44
N HIS A 47 9.64 -10.73 -6.53
CA HIS A 47 10.24 -11.96 -6.02
C HIS A 47 9.23 -12.79 -5.22
N LEU A 48 8.46 -12.18 -4.32
CA LEU A 48 7.42 -12.87 -3.56
C LEU A 48 6.31 -13.42 -4.47
N HIS A 49 5.94 -12.68 -5.52
CA HIS A 49 5.00 -13.13 -6.54
C HIS A 49 5.53 -14.38 -7.27
N ALA A 50 6.80 -14.37 -7.68
CA ALA A 50 7.44 -15.54 -8.30
C ALA A 50 7.46 -16.75 -7.34
N LEU A 51 7.75 -16.55 -6.05
CA LEU A 51 7.69 -17.62 -5.05
C LEU A 51 6.28 -18.22 -4.93
N CYS A 52 5.24 -17.37 -4.97
CA CYS A 52 3.85 -17.85 -4.96
C CYS A 52 3.57 -18.77 -6.17
N GLN A 53 4.03 -18.37 -7.36
CA GLN A 53 3.83 -19.14 -8.59
C GLN A 53 4.64 -20.44 -8.61
N GLU A 54 5.92 -20.38 -8.26
CA GLU A 54 6.84 -21.53 -8.27
C GLU A 54 6.37 -22.64 -7.33
N HIS A 55 5.88 -22.26 -6.14
CA HIS A 55 5.50 -23.21 -5.10
C HIS A 55 3.97 -23.41 -4.97
N GLN A 56 3.17 -22.84 -5.88
CA GLN A 56 1.71 -22.94 -5.87
C GLN A 56 1.09 -22.49 -4.53
N LEU A 57 1.66 -21.43 -3.94
CA LEU A 57 1.16 -20.85 -2.70
C LEU A 57 -0.06 -19.98 -2.99
N SER A 58 -1.03 -19.97 -2.08
CA SER A 58 -2.16 -19.05 -2.13
C SER A 58 -1.73 -17.60 -1.89
N GLU A 59 -0.70 -17.42 -1.05
CA GLU A 59 -0.09 -16.13 -0.74
C GLU A 59 1.26 -16.32 -0.02
N VAL A 60 2.06 -15.27 0.01
CA VAL A 60 3.23 -15.11 0.88
C VAL A 60 3.07 -13.83 1.67
N ARG A 61 3.48 -13.89 2.94
CA ARG A 61 3.48 -12.74 3.86
C ARG A 61 4.88 -12.50 4.39
N ILE A 62 5.26 -11.23 4.48
CA ILE A 62 6.49 -10.80 5.16
C ILE A 62 6.18 -9.65 6.10
N LEU A 63 6.89 -9.57 7.22
CA LEU A 63 6.85 -8.38 8.08
C LEU A 63 7.36 -7.17 7.29
N ARG A 64 6.55 -6.12 7.24
CA ARG A 64 6.87 -4.89 6.54
C ARG A 64 6.12 -3.72 7.14
N ASP A 65 6.89 -2.76 7.66
CA ASP A 65 6.32 -1.53 8.18
C ASP A 65 5.64 -0.70 7.09
N ILE A 66 4.51 -0.09 7.48
CA ILE A 66 3.79 0.93 6.74
C ILE A 66 3.30 2.01 7.73
N ASP A 67 3.10 3.23 7.23
CA ASP A 67 2.59 4.34 8.02
C ASP A 67 1.06 4.38 7.96
N TRP A 68 0.40 3.75 8.94
CA TRP A 68 -1.06 3.76 9.07
C TRP A 68 -1.56 5.09 9.60
N HIS A 69 -2.64 5.62 9.01
CA HIS A 69 -3.35 6.73 9.63
C HIS A 69 -3.85 6.33 11.02
N ASN A 70 -3.63 7.19 12.02
CA ASN A 70 -3.98 6.93 13.42
C ASN A 70 -3.33 5.68 14.05
N LYS A 71 -2.17 5.22 13.55
CA LYS A 71 -1.44 4.05 14.04
C LYS A 71 -1.35 3.93 15.57
N GLU A 72 -0.91 4.99 16.24
CA GLU A 72 -0.72 5.00 17.69
C GLU A 72 -2.05 4.89 18.45
N ALA A 73 -3.08 5.58 17.98
CA ALA A 73 -4.39 5.58 18.60
C ALA A 73 -5.05 4.20 18.48
N LEU A 74 -4.94 3.56 17.31
CA LEU A 74 -5.47 2.23 17.03
C LEU A 74 -4.59 1.09 17.57
N ARG A 75 -3.37 1.42 18.05
CA ARG A 75 -2.36 0.47 18.53
C ARG A 75 -2.09 -0.65 17.52
N ILE A 76 -1.85 -0.25 16.27
CA ILE A 76 -1.58 -1.19 15.18
C ILE A 76 -0.20 -1.83 15.35
N GLN A 77 -0.13 -3.14 15.17
CA GLN A 77 1.07 -3.96 15.31
C GLN A 77 1.07 -5.10 14.29
N GLU A 78 2.24 -5.75 14.12
CA GLU A 78 2.41 -6.94 13.28
C GLU A 78 2.06 -6.68 11.82
N GLU A 79 2.62 -5.59 11.28
CA GLU A 79 2.40 -5.19 9.90
C GLU A 79 3.04 -6.17 8.92
N GLU A 80 2.22 -6.64 7.99
CA GLU A 80 2.60 -7.58 6.96
C GLU A 80 2.30 -7.00 5.57
N LEU A 81 3.21 -7.23 4.63
CA LEU A 81 2.92 -7.14 3.20
C LEU A 81 2.49 -8.53 2.72
N VAL A 82 1.30 -8.62 2.14
CA VAL A 82 0.78 -9.84 1.53
C VAL A 82 0.94 -9.77 0.02
N VAL A 83 1.36 -10.87 -0.61
CA VAL A 83 1.48 -11.02 -2.06
C VAL A 83 0.82 -12.33 -2.51
N THR A 84 0.04 -12.27 -3.58
CA THR A 84 -0.70 -13.43 -4.14
C THR A 84 -0.09 -13.91 -5.46
N PRO A 85 -0.36 -15.16 -5.91
CA PRO A 85 0.10 -15.66 -7.21
C PRO A 85 -0.50 -14.89 -8.41
N GLY A 86 -1.59 -14.14 -8.20
CA GLY A 86 -2.18 -13.25 -9.20
C GLY A 86 -1.45 -11.92 -9.35
N GLY A 87 -0.46 -11.63 -8.52
CA GLY A 87 0.28 -10.35 -8.54
C GLY A 87 -0.43 -9.20 -7.83
N ALA A 88 -1.46 -9.51 -7.02
CA ALA A 88 -2.09 -8.55 -6.13
C ALA A 88 -1.35 -8.49 -4.77
N ILE A 89 -1.34 -7.31 -4.18
CA ILE A 89 -0.75 -7.01 -2.87
C ILE A 89 -1.68 -6.16 -2.02
N TRP A 90 -1.55 -6.29 -0.71
CA TRP A 90 -2.11 -5.37 0.29
C TRP A 90 -1.24 -5.43 1.56
N PHE A 91 -1.35 -4.41 2.40
CA PHE A 91 -0.80 -4.46 3.75
C PHE A 91 -1.89 -4.85 4.73
N THR A 92 -1.54 -5.63 5.76
CA THR A 92 -2.44 -5.98 6.84
C THR A 92 -1.73 -5.86 8.18
N ALA A 93 -2.47 -5.61 9.25
CA ALA A 93 -1.96 -5.53 10.60
C ALA A 93 -3.07 -5.81 11.61
N TYR A 94 -2.71 -6.03 12.88
CA TYR A 94 -3.67 -6.19 13.96
C TYR A 94 -3.86 -4.87 14.71
N ALA A 95 -5.10 -4.39 14.80
CA ALA A 95 -5.46 -3.17 15.54
C ALA A 95 -6.06 -3.53 16.91
N ARG A 96 -5.27 -3.32 17.97
CA ARG A 96 -5.61 -3.81 19.31
C ARG A 96 -6.83 -3.12 19.94
N GLU A 97 -7.10 -1.85 19.63
CA GLU A 97 -8.25 -1.14 20.20
C GLU A 97 -9.59 -1.67 19.69
N VAL A 98 -9.61 -2.26 18.50
CA VAL A 98 -10.83 -2.73 17.81
C VAL A 98 -10.92 -4.25 17.71
N ASP A 99 -9.93 -4.95 18.28
CA ASP A 99 -9.77 -6.42 18.28
C ASP A 99 -10.01 -7.04 16.89
N SER A 100 -9.46 -6.39 15.88
CA SER A 100 -9.70 -6.75 14.48
C SER A 100 -8.48 -6.43 13.62
N ASN A 101 -8.39 -7.13 12.50
CA ASN A 101 -7.42 -6.78 11.48
C ASN A 101 -7.85 -5.50 10.78
N VAL A 102 -6.83 -4.75 10.38
CA VAL A 102 -6.91 -3.65 9.43
C VAL A 102 -6.12 -4.02 8.20
N GLU A 103 -6.54 -3.52 7.05
CA GLU A 103 -5.85 -3.75 5.79
C GLU A 103 -5.99 -2.56 4.86
N THR A 104 -5.06 -2.44 3.92
CA THR A 104 -5.21 -1.52 2.81
C THR A 104 -6.10 -2.13 1.75
N GLU A 105 -6.62 -1.29 0.85
CA GLU A 105 -7.15 -1.75 -0.42
C GLU A 105 -6.12 -2.57 -1.20
N MET A 106 -6.63 -3.49 -2.01
CA MET A 106 -5.80 -4.37 -2.82
C MET A 106 -5.34 -3.65 -4.09
N THR A 107 -4.06 -3.75 -4.41
CA THR A 107 -3.49 -3.19 -5.65
C THR A 107 -2.61 -4.20 -6.38
N ALA A 108 -2.32 -3.93 -7.65
CA ALA A 108 -1.49 -4.80 -8.49
C ALA A 108 -0.03 -4.34 -8.50
N ILE A 109 0.90 -5.31 -8.45
CA ILE A 109 2.35 -5.03 -8.60
C ILE A 109 2.64 -4.29 -9.92
N SER A 110 1.93 -4.64 -11.00
CA SER A 110 2.05 -3.97 -12.29
C SER A 110 1.62 -2.51 -12.23
N ALA A 111 0.51 -2.20 -11.57
CA ALA A 111 0.04 -0.84 -11.40
C ALA A 111 1.05 0.01 -10.60
N LEU A 112 1.59 -0.55 -9.51
CA LEU A 112 2.65 0.12 -8.75
C LEU A 112 3.92 0.36 -9.59
N ALA A 113 4.29 -0.59 -10.46
CA ALA A 113 5.44 -0.42 -11.35
C ALA A 113 5.21 0.70 -12.39
N GLU A 114 4.00 0.80 -12.94
CA GLU A 114 3.59 1.87 -13.85
C GLU A 114 3.63 3.24 -13.14
N ILE A 115 2.98 3.35 -11.98
CA ILE A 115 2.98 4.55 -11.13
C ILE A 115 4.41 4.95 -10.79
N PHE A 116 5.26 4.01 -10.41
CA PHE A 116 6.66 4.26 -10.13
C PHE A 116 7.43 4.71 -11.37
N GLY A 117 7.06 4.28 -12.57
CA GLY A 117 7.67 4.75 -13.82
C GLY A 117 7.31 6.21 -14.12
N GLU A 118 6.04 6.57 -13.94
CA GLU A 118 5.45 7.84 -14.36
C GLU A 118 5.61 8.98 -13.35
N THR A 119 5.60 8.68 -12.06
CA THR A 119 5.67 9.68 -10.97
C THR A 119 7.11 10.19 -10.79
N ALA A 120 7.33 11.48 -10.52
CA ALA A 120 8.69 11.99 -10.35
C ALA A 120 9.33 11.54 -9.02
N ASP A 121 10.66 11.54 -8.95
CA ASP A 121 11.37 11.19 -7.72
C ASP A 121 11.06 12.19 -6.58
N GLY A 122 10.62 11.66 -5.44
CA GLY A 122 10.23 12.43 -4.25
C GLY A 122 8.78 12.89 -4.24
N ASP A 123 8.00 12.60 -5.29
CA ASP A 123 6.58 12.96 -5.35
C ASP A 123 5.71 11.94 -4.61
N THR A 124 4.46 12.36 -4.37
CA THR A 124 3.41 11.53 -3.77
C THR A 124 2.39 11.15 -4.84
N TYR A 125 1.94 9.90 -4.79
CA TYR A 125 0.84 9.38 -5.60
C TYR A 125 -0.28 8.85 -4.69
N SER A 126 -1.54 9.20 -4.97
CA SER A 126 -2.69 8.71 -4.23
C SER A 126 -3.40 7.61 -5.02
N LEU A 127 -3.51 6.43 -4.42
CA LEU A 127 -4.41 5.36 -4.84
C LEU A 127 -5.76 5.43 -4.13
N ALA A 128 -5.90 6.34 -3.15
CA ALA A 128 -7.16 6.56 -2.45
C ALA A 128 -8.22 7.04 -3.43
N THR A 129 -9.43 6.51 -3.29
CA THR A 129 -10.59 6.95 -4.06
C THR A 129 -10.94 8.38 -3.64
N ASP A 130 -10.85 9.33 -4.58
CA ASP A 130 -11.35 10.69 -4.33
C ASP A 130 -12.88 10.62 -4.17
N GLU A 131 -13.39 10.83 -2.96
CA GLU A 131 -14.85 10.86 -2.67
C GLU A 131 -15.57 12.07 -3.32
N ASP A 132 -14.85 12.92 -4.07
CA ASP A 132 -15.36 14.19 -4.60
C ASP A 132 -16.03 14.10 -5.99
N ASP A 133 -16.08 12.93 -6.64
CA ASP A 133 -16.77 12.75 -7.93
C ASP A 133 -18.25 12.32 -7.79
N ASN A 134 -18.88 12.58 -6.63
CA ASN A 134 -20.33 12.52 -6.50
C ASN A 134 -20.94 13.82 -7.05
N ASP A 135 -20.77 14.04 -8.36
CA ASP A 135 -21.45 15.09 -9.11
C ASP A 135 -22.96 14.83 -8.95
N GLU A 136 -23.59 15.69 -8.16
CA GLU A 136 -25.00 15.71 -7.82
C GLU A 136 -25.78 15.75 -9.15
N SER A 137 -26.12 14.58 -9.70
CA SER A 137 -26.95 14.50 -10.88
C SER A 137 -28.34 14.98 -10.49
N ASP A 138 -28.59 16.26 -10.72
CA ASP A 138 -29.91 16.89 -10.70
C ASP A 138 -30.90 15.93 -11.36
N GLU A 139 -31.77 15.30 -10.55
CA GLU A 139 -32.94 14.63 -11.09
C GLU A 139 -33.77 15.69 -11.81
N PRO A 140 -34.13 15.53 -13.09
CA PRO A 140 -35.11 16.40 -13.70
C PRO A 140 -36.44 16.18 -12.96
N GLU A 141 -37.00 17.25 -12.39
CA GLU A 141 -38.39 17.27 -11.97
C GLU A 141 -39.26 16.92 -13.19
N ASP A 142 -39.74 15.69 -13.25
CA ASP A 142 -40.76 15.26 -14.21
C ASP A 142 -42.12 15.86 -13.81
N ASP A 143 -42.60 16.76 -14.68
CA ASP A 143 -43.97 17.30 -14.93
C ASP A 143 -44.75 18.06 -13.82
#